data_AF-A0A831SMF5-F1
#
_entry.id   AF-A0A831SMF5-F1
#
_cell.length_a   1.000
_cell.length_b   1.000
_cell.length_c   1.000
_cell.angle_alpha   90.00
_cell.angle_beta   90.00
_cell.angle_gamma   90.00
#
_symmetry.space_group_name_H-M   'P 1'
#
loop_
_entity.id
_entity.type
_entity.pdbx_description
1 polymer ?
#
loop_
_entity_poly.entity_id
_entity_poly.type
_entity_poly.pdbx_seq_one_letter_code
_entity_poly.pdbx_strand_id
1 'polypeptide(L)'
;MMRKYTVNKIIGFLLHPINTLNRIYQKFYIIPKYKKIHAQTHREFIAYIFKNHVDDYLSITEEILKDQSFNEAIKKEFISANIRYYPLDELSWPVTLYYILRKTKPKVFVETGCLYGVSTSYILAALNKNGFGKLYTIDLPAYFE
;
A
#
# COMPACT_ATOMS: atom_id res chain seq x y z
N MET A 1 -18.06 32.65 1.19
CA MET A 1 -17.88 32.04 -0.15
C MET A 1 -16.88 30.87 -0.04
N MET A 2 -17.36 29.67 0.28
CA MET A 2 -16.53 28.47 0.48
C MET A 2 -16.13 27.87 -0.86
N ARG A 3 -14.82 27.78 -1.14
CA ARG A 3 -14.28 27.04 -2.29
C ARG A 3 -14.51 25.54 -2.07
N LYS A 4 -15.31 24.93 -2.94
CA LYS A 4 -15.40 23.47 -3.11
C LYS A 4 -14.02 22.96 -3.56
N TYR A 5 -13.31 22.26 -2.68
CA TYR A 5 -12.07 21.57 -3.06
C TYR A 5 -12.43 20.26 -3.75
N THR A 6 -12.23 20.21 -5.05
CA THR A 6 -12.42 19.02 -5.89
C THR A 6 -11.44 17.92 -5.45
N VAL A 7 -11.97 16.73 -5.21
CA VAL A 7 -11.31 15.50 -4.68
C VAL A 7 -10.34 14.88 -5.70
N ASN A 8 -9.42 15.67 -6.28
CA ASN A 8 -8.53 15.24 -7.38
C ASN A 8 -7.02 15.26 -7.02
N LYS A 9 -6.69 15.31 -5.73
CA LYS A 9 -5.29 15.22 -5.22
C LYS A 9 -5.21 14.35 -3.97
N ILE A 10 -5.43 13.05 -4.11
CA ILE A 10 -5.07 12.10 -3.05
C ILE A 10 -3.57 11.85 -3.16
N ILE A 11 -2.78 12.51 -2.32
CA ILE A 11 -1.44 12.07 -1.95
C ILE A 11 -1.66 11.03 -0.85
N GLY A 12 -1.59 9.74 -1.21
CA GLY A 12 -1.74 8.66 -0.25
C GLY A 12 -0.43 8.46 0.52
N PHE A 13 -0.48 8.62 1.84
CA PHE A 13 0.54 8.12 2.76
C PHE A 13 -0.06 6.92 3.48
N LEU A 14 0.55 5.74 3.36
CA LEU A 14 0.24 4.59 4.20
C LEU A 14 1.51 4.19 4.95
N LEU A 15 1.50 4.48 6.27
CA LEU A 15 2.55 4.12 7.21
C LEU A 15 2.31 2.69 7.68
N HIS A 16 3.37 1.87 7.74
CA HIS A 16 3.36 0.63 8.54
C HIS A 16 3.11 0.99 10.02
N PRO A 17 2.36 0.17 10.79
CA PRO A 17 2.10 0.49 12.18
C PRO A 17 3.39 0.44 13.00
N ILE A 18 3.54 1.44 13.86
CA ILE A 18 4.34 1.53 15.11
C ILE A 18 5.47 2.59 15.03
N ASN A 19 5.11 3.79 15.52
CA ASN A 19 5.91 4.71 16.37
C ASN A 19 6.58 5.99 15.85
N THR A 20 6.50 6.37 14.57
CA THR A 20 7.15 7.64 14.16
C THR A 20 6.12 8.68 13.71
N LEU A 21 6.09 9.83 14.41
CA LEU A 21 5.67 11.17 13.96
C LEU A 21 4.34 11.80 14.45
N ASN A 22 4.13 11.92 15.77
CA ASN A 22 3.11 12.75 16.47
C ASN A 22 3.02 14.25 16.09
N ARG A 23 3.75 14.76 15.08
CA ARG A 23 3.84 16.21 14.78
C ARG A 23 3.39 16.65 13.38
N ILE A 24 3.11 15.75 12.43
CA ILE A 24 2.70 16.08 11.03
C ILE A 24 1.16 15.92 10.83
N TYR A 25 0.42 15.75 11.91
CA TYR A 25 -0.97 15.26 11.92
C TYR A 25 -2.06 16.18 11.36
N GLN A 26 -1.78 17.44 11.02
CA GLN A 26 -2.85 18.44 10.82
C GLN A 26 -3.12 18.86 9.35
N LYS A 27 -2.37 18.38 8.34
CA LYS A 27 -2.50 18.90 6.97
C LYS A 27 -2.68 17.87 5.83
N PHE A 28 -2.70 16.57 6.12
CA PHE A 28 -2.85 15.52 5.10
C PHE A 28 -3.95 14.53 5.50
N TYR A 29 -4.53 13.84 4.52
CA TYR A 29 -5.44 12.70 4.74
C TYR A 29 -4.65 11.58 5.43
N ILE A 30 -4.48 11.71 6.73
CA ILE A 30 -3.86 10.72 7.61
C ILE A 30 -5.01 9.92 8.19
N ILE A 31 -5.06 8.63 7.90
CA ILE A 31 -5.99 7.71 8.53
C ILE A 31 -5.76 7.80 10.05
N PRO A 32 -6.73 8.29 10.84
CA PRO A 32 -6.46 8.67 12.23
C PRO A 32 -6.09 7.44 13.05
N LYS A 33 -4.91 7.50 13.69
CA LYS A 33 -4.50 6.81 14.91
C LYS A 33 -5.22 5.46 15.15
N TYR A 34 -4.69 4.41 14.53
CA TYR A 34 -5.10 3.02 14.76
C TYR A 34 -4.92 2.62 16.23
N LYS A 35 -5.92 2.88 17.06
CA LYS A 35 -6.15 2.12 18.29
C LYS A 35 -6.38 0.69 17.85
N LYS A 36 -5.40 -0.19 18.07
CA LYS A 36 -5.51 -1.66 18.00
C LYS A 36 -6.65 -2.14 17.09
N ILE A 37 -6.48 -2.04 15.77
CA ILE A 37 -7.22 -2.94 14.89
C ILE A 37 -6.51 -4.28 15.03
N HIS A 38 -6.90 -5.02 16.06
CA HIS A 38 -6.73 -6.47 16.07
C HIS A 38 -7.53 -6.98 14.87
N ALA A 39 -6.84 -7.30 13.77
CA ALA A 39 -7.25 -8.26 12.75
C ALA A 39 -8.77 -8.37 12.50
N GLN A 40 -9.41 -7.25 12.24
CA GLN A 40 -10.77 -7.16 11.72
C GLN A 40 -10.57 -6.62 10.30
N THR A 41 -10.96 -7.45 9.35
CA THR A 41 -10.20 -7.92 8.18
C THR A 41 -9.68 -6.81 7.25
N HIS A 42 -8.62 -7.04 6.47
CA HIS A 42 -8.21 -6.11 5.40
C HIS A 42 -9.40 -5.69 4.52
N ARG A 43 -10.39 -6.58 4.33
CA ARG A 43 -11.67 -6.27 3.67
C ARG A 43 -12.50 -5.22 4.39
N GLU A 44 -12.60 -5.25 5.72
CA GLU A 44 -13.28 -4.21 6.50
C GLU A 44 -12.56 -2.87 6.41
N PHE A 45 -11.23 -2.87 6.43
CA PHE A 45 -10.45 -1.66 6.22
C PHE A 45 -10.70 -1.06 4.82
N ILE A 46 -10.69 -1.91 3.79
CA ILE A 46 -11.01 -1.50 2.43
C ILE A 46 -12.46 -1.03 2.32
N ALA A 47 -13.42 -1.76 2.90
CA ALA A 47 -14.82 -1.37 2.93
C ALA A 47 -15.03 -0.04 3.64
N TYR A 48 -14.30 0.22 4.72
CA TYR A 48 -14.30 1.51 5.40
C TYR A 48 -13.79 2.64 4.49
N ILE A 49 -12.64 2.45 3.83
CA ILE A 49 -12.07 3.46 2.93
C ILE A 49 -12.97 3.74 1.74
N PHE A 50 -13.55 2.69 1.15
CA PHE A 50 -14.37 2.78 -0.07
C PHE A 50 -15.88 2.83 0.20
N LYS A 51 -16.30 3.06 1.45
CA LYS A 51 -17.71 3.14 1.87
C LYS A 51 -18.56 1.95 1.39
N ASN A 52 -18.03 0.74 1.56
CA ASN A 52 -18.61 -0.55 1.17
C ASN A 52 -18.68 -0.83 -0.35
N HIS A 53 -18.03 -0.04 -1.21
CA HIS A 53 -17.93 -0.33 -2.64
C HIS A 53 -16.68 -1.18 -2.95
N VAL A 54 -16.75 -2.49 -2.72
CA VAL A 54 -15.61 -3.42 -2.81
C VAL A 54 -15.84 -4.62 -3.72
N ASP A 55 -16.83 -4.53 -4.60
CA ASP A 55 -17.22 -5.63 -5.51
C ASP A 55 -16.08 -6.07 -6.44
N ASP A 56 -15.10 -5.19 -6.66
CA ASP A 56 -13.93 -5.42 -7.51
C ASP A 56 -12.67 -5.83 -6.74
N TYR A 57 -12.73 -6.02 -5.42
CA TYR A 57 -11.56 -6.37 -4.61
C TYR A 57 -10.92 -7.66 -5.12
N LEU A 58 -11.71 -8.74 -5.17
CA LEU A 58 -11.22 -10.05 -5.56
C LEU A 58 -10.69 -10.06 -7.00
N SER A 59 -11.40 -9.43 -7.94
CA SER A 59 -10.99 -9.43 -9.34
C SER A 59 -9.69 -8.66 -9.56
N ILE A 60 -9.50 -7.53 -8.87
CA ILE A 60 -8.25 -6.75 -8.95
C ILE A 60 -7.11 -7.46 -8.24
N THR A 61 -7.31 -8.06 -7.07
CA THR A 61 -6.24 -8.77 -6.36
C THR A 61 -5.85 -10.06 -7.05
N GLU A 62 -6.80 -10.77 -7.67
CA GLU A 62 -6.51 -11.95 -8.48
C GLU A 62 -5.59 -11.63 -9.66
N GLU A 63 -5.66 -10.42 -10.23
CA GLU A 63 -4.78 -9.99 -11.33
C GLU A 63 -3.30 -10.15 -10.98
N ILE A 64 -2.89 -9.69 -9.78
CA ILE A 64 -1.49 -9.73 -9.35
C ILE A 64 -1.12 -11.09 -8.72
N LEU A 65 -2.07 -11.74 -8.04
CA LEU A 65 -1.84 -13.07 -7.46
C LEU A 65 -1.64 -14.15 -8.53
N LYS A 66 -2.26 -14.00 -9.71
CA LYS A 66 -2.10 -14.92 -10.84
C LYS A 66 -0.93 -14.54 -11.78
N ASP A 67 -0.24 -13.43 -11.54
CA ASP A 67 0.92 -13.03 -12.32
C ASP A 67 2.15 -13.89 -11.93
N GLN A 68 2.30 -15.03 -12.60
CA GLN A 68 3.36 -15.99 -12.29
C GLN A 68 4.76 -15.38 -12.47
N SER A 69 4.97 -14.60 -13.53
CA SER A 69 6.24 -13.92 -13.81
C SER A 69 6.64 -13.00 -12.66
N PHE A 70 5.71 -12.15 -12.22
CA PHE A 70 5.93 -11.24 -11.09
C PHE A 70 6.22 -12.00 -9.79
N ASN A 71 5.38 -12.98 -9.45
CA ASN A 71 5.52 -13.71 -8.18
C ASN A 71 6.79 -14.56 -8.13
N GLU A 72 7.23 -15.14 -9.25
CA GLU A 72 8.50 -15.85 -9.36
C GLU A 72 9.70 -14.92 -9.22
N ALA A 73 9.64 -13.73 -9.83
CA ALA A 73 10.69 -12.72 -9.69
C ALA A 73 10.86 -12.29 -8.22
N ILE A 74 9.76 -11.97 -7.53
CA ILE A 74 9.80 -11.60 -6.10
C ILE A 74 10.36 -12.75 -5.25
N LYS A 75 9.88 -13.97 -5.47
CA LYS A 75 10.38 -15.14 -4.75
C LYS A 75 11.90 -15.32 -4.95
N LYS A 76 12.40 -15.13 -6.16
CA LYS A 76 13.82 -15.22 -6.48
C LYS A 76 14.65 -14.18 -5.73
N GLU A 77 14.20 -12.92 -5.69
CA GLU A 77 14.89 -11.84 -4.98
C GLU A 77 14.93 -12.07 -3.46
N PHE A 78 13.89 -12.64 -2.87
CA PHE A 78 13.92 -13.00 -1.46
C PHE A 78 14.92 -14.12 -1.16
N ILE A 79 14.94 -15.15 -2.00
CA ILE A 79 15.88 -16.27 -1.85
C ILE A 79 17.32 -15.77 -2.01
N SER A 80 17.59 -14.92 -3.00
CA SER A 80 18.95 -14.36 -3.22
C SER A 80 19.41 -13.49 -2.05
N ALA A 81 18.49 -12.78 -1.39
CA ALA A 81 18.77 -11.97 -0.21
C ALA A 81 18.80 -12.77 1.12
N ASN A 82 18.66 -14.10 1.07
CA ASN A 82 18.55 -14.97 2.25
C ASN A 82 17.40 -14.57 3.20
N ILE A 83 16.28 -14.11 2.62
CA ILE A 83 15.07 -13.73 3.34
C ILE A 83 14.03 -14.82 3.14
N ARG A 84 13.36 -15.21 4.23
CA ARG A 84 12.26 -16.18 4.15
C ARG A 84 11.10 -15.61 3.33
N TYR A 85 10.81 -16.24 2.20
CA TYR A 85 9.64 -15.93 1.38
C TYR A 85 8.39 -16.60 1.94
N TYR A 86 7.33 -15.81 2.13
CA TYR A 86 5.99 -16.29 2.46
C TYR A 86 5.08 -16.02 1.26
N PRO A 87 4.36 -17.03 0.75
CA PRO A 87 3.35 -16.82 -0.29
C PRO A 87 2.33 -15.78 0.20
N LEU A 88 2.02 -14.81 -0.67
CA LEU A 88 1.03 -13.79 -0.40
C LEU A 88 -0.34 -14.23 -0.94
N ASP A 89 -1.38 -13.84 -0.22
CA ASP A 89 -2.79 -14.11 -0.53
C ASP A 89 -3.58 -12.79 -0.64
N GLU A 90 -4.88 -12.87 -0.91
CA GLU A 90 -5.73 -11.69 -1.05
C GLU A 90 -5.89 -10.89 0.24
N LEU A 91 -5.49 -11.42 1.40
CA LEU A 91 -5.50 -10.74 2.68
C LEU A 91 -4.13 -10.14 3.02
N SER A 92 -3.13 -10.33 2.18
CA SER A 92 -1.79 -9.82 2.43
C SER A 92 -1.70 -8.32 2.17
N TRP A 93 -0.98 -7.61 3.04
CA TRP A 93 -0.87 -6.15 2.96
C TRP A 93 -0.35 -5.61 1.62
N PRO A 94 0.70 -6.18 0.98
CA PRO A 94 1.13 -5.74 -0.34
C PRO A 94 0.04 -5.85 -1.41
N VAL A 95 -0.81 -6.88 -1.30
CA VAL A 95 -1.94 -7.11 -2.21
C VAL A 95 -3.06 -6.10 -1.96
N THR A 96 -3.33 -5.77 -0.71
CA THR A 96 -4.24 -4.68 -0.33
C THR A 96 -3.76 -3.33 -0.87
N LEU A 97 -2.45 -3.03 -0.79
CA LEU A 97 -1.86 -1.81 -1.36
C LEU A 97 -2.03 -1.78 -2.89
N TYR A 98 -1.75 -2.89 -3.57
CA TYR A 98 -2.00 -3.02 -5.01
C TYR A 98 -3.44 -2.64 -5.36
N TYR A 99 -4.43 -3.21 -4.65
CA TYR A 99 -5.84 -2.85 -4.84
C TYR A 99 -6.10 -1.35 -4.66
N ILE A 100 -5.63 -0.75 -3.56
CA ILE A 100 -5.84 0.68 -3.27
C ILE A 100 -5.31 1.54 -4.41
N LEU A 101 -4.12 1.24 -4.94
CA LEU A 101 -3.52 2.01 -6.03
C LEU A 101 -4.24 1.79 -7.36
N ARG A 102 -4.70 0.58 -7.66
CA ARG A 102 -5.51 0.30 -8.87
C ARG A 102 -6.85 1.04 -8.83
N LYS A 103 -7.46 1.12 -7.65
CA LYS A 103 -8.75 1.79 -7.44
C LYS A 103 -8.64 3.30 -7.43
N THR A 104 -7.66 3.86 -6.72
CA THR A 104 -7.51 5.31 -6.54
C THR A 104 -6.70 5.99 -7.65
N LYS A 105 -5.86 5.22 -8.35
CA LYS A 105 -4.99 5.68 -9.44
C LYS A 105 -4.26 6.98 -9.09
N PRO A 106 -3.40 6.98 -8.06
CA PRO A 106 -2.76 8.21 -7.60
C PRO A 106 -1.68 8.67 -8.60
N LYS A 107 -1.56 9.99 -8.78
CA LYS A 107 -0.42 10.57 -9.54
C LYS A 107 0.90 10.44 -8.78
N VAL A 108 0.82 10.47 -7.45
CA VAL A 108 1.97 10.39 -6.55
C VAL A 108 1.58 9.52 -5.35
N PHE A 109 2.38 8.51 -5.06
CA PHE A 109 2.28 7.68 -3.86
C PHE A 109 3.55 7.86 -3.02
N VAL A 110 3.41 7.99 -1.71
CA VAL A 110 4.55 8.07 -0.79
C VAL A 110 4.53 6.88 0.16
N GLU A 111 5.61 6.11 0.13
CA GLU A 111 5.86 5.00 1.04
C GLU A 111 6.92 5.41 2.06
N THR A 112 6.76 4.99 3.31
CA THR A 112 7.77 5.19 4.36
C THR A 112 8.11 3.87 5.02
N GLY A 113 9.39 3.52 5.06
CA GLY A 113 9.88 2.20 5.49
C GLY A 113 9.57 1.14 4.43
N CYS A 114 10.58 0.73 3.68
CA CYS A 114 10.41 -0.29 2.64
C CYS A 114 11.03 -1.63 3.00
N LEU A 115 11.90 -1.71 4.02
CA LEU A 115 12.64 -2.93 4.39
C LEU A 115 13.20 -3.61 3.12
N TYR A 116 12.66 -4.78 2.78
CA TYR A 116 13.09 -5.63 1.67
C TYR A 116 12.35 -5.34 0.35
N GLY A 117 11.53 -4.29 0.28
CA GLY A 117 10.90 -3.82 -0.95
C GLY A 117 9.66 -4.60 -1.40
N VAL A 118 9.05 -5.40 -0.53
CA VAL A 118 7.86 -6.22 -0.86
C VAL A 118 6.67 -5.35 -1.21
N SER A 119 6.28 -4.45 -0.30
CA SER A 119 5.21 -3.49 -0.53
C SER A 119 5.53 -2.58 -1.71
N THR A 120 6.77 -2.09 -1.79
CA THR A 120 7.29 -1.28 -2.90
C THR A 120 7.06 -1.96 -4.25
N SER A 121 7.32 -3.27 -4.34
CA SER A 121 7.15 -4.02 -5.59
C SER A 121 5.68 -4.10 -6.03
N TYR A 122 4.76 -4.36 -5.09
CA TYR A 122 3.32 -4.37 -5.39
C TYR A 122 2.78 -2.97 -5.72
N ILE A 123 3.29 -1.93 -5.06
CA ILE A 123 2.97 -0.53 -5.38
C ILE A 123 3.41 -0.21 -6.81
N LEU A 124 4.66 -0.52 -7.18
CA LEU A 124 5.18 -0.29 -8.52
C LEU A 124 4.43 -1.11 -9.57
N ALA A 125 4.07 -2.35 -9.28
CA ALA A 125 3.22 -3.17 -10.16
C ALA A 125 1.86 -2.50 -10.42
N ALA A 126 1.21 -1.98 -9.38
CA ALA A 126 -0.08 -1.28 -9.53
C ALA A 126 0.05 0.01 -10.37
N LEU A 127 1.09 0.82 -10.13
CA LEU A 127 1.36 2.02 -10.92
C LEU A 127 1.66 1.70 -12.39
N ASN A 128 2.46 0.66 -12.65
CA ASN A 128 2.75 0.18 -13.99
C ASN A 128 1.48 -0.27 -14.71
N LYS A 129 0.63 -1.05 -14.04
CA LYS A 129 -0.67 -1.49 -14.58
C LYS A 129 -1.65 -0.35 -14.82
N ASN A 130 -1.54 0.74 -14.05
CA ASN A 130 -2.32 1.95 -14.28
C ASN A 130 -1.81 2.76 -15.49
N GLY A 131 -0.58 2.50 -15.94
CA GLY A 131 0.10 3.27 -16.99
C GLY A 131 0.52 4.68 -16.55
N PHE A 132 0.41 5.01 -15.26
CA PHE A 132 0.84 6.30 -14.72
C PHE A 132 1.08 6.28 -13.22
N GLY A 133 1.71 7.36 -12.76
CA GLY A 133 1.95 7.65 -11.35
C GLY A 133 3.42 7.51 -10.99
N LYS A 134 3.78 8.03 -9.81
CA LYS A 134 5.17 8.01 -9.32
C LYS A 134 5.19 7.62 -7.85
N LEU A 135 6.09 6.69 -7.51
CA LEU A 135 6.38 6.32 -6.14
C LEU A 135 7.56 7.14 -5.62
N TYR A 136 7.41 7.70 -4.42
CA TYR A 136 8.52 8.17 -3.60
C TYR A 136 8.60 7.29 -2.36
N THR A 137 9.71 6.58 -2.19
CA THR A 137 9.96 5.76 -1.01
C THR A 137 10.98 6.47 -0.13
N ILE A 138 10.65 6.62 1.15
CA ILE A 138 11.51 7.22 2.17
C ILE A 138 11.83 6.13 3.17
N ASP A 139 13.06 5.62 3.17
CA ASP A 139 13.53 4.71 4.19
C ASP A 139 14.61 5.39 5.04
N LEU A 140 14.48 5.28 6.35
CA LEU A 140 15.43 5.86 7.28
C LEU A 140 16.43 4.76 7.70
N PRO A 141 17.72 5.09 7.86
CA PRO A 141 18.67 4.12 8.38
C PRO A 141 18.19 3.63 9.75
N ALA A 142 18.31 2.32 9.98
CA ALA A 142 18.16 1.78 11.32
C ALA A 142 19.20 2.46 12.21
N TYR A 143 18.76 3.09 13.30
CA TYR A 143 19.68 3.56 14.31
C TYR A 143 20.27 2.31 14.97
N PHE A 144 21.53 2.02 14.69
CA PHE A 144 22.32 1.07 15.46
C PHE A 144 22.94 1.85 16.63
N GLU A 145 22.59 1.47 17.86
CA GLU A 145 23.39 1.78 19.05
C GLU A 145 24.55 0.80 19.18
#